data_AF-A0A7J3YS55-F1
#
_entry.id   AF-A0A7J3YS55-F1
#
_cell.length_a   1.000
_cell.length_b   1.000
_cell.length_c   1.000
_cell.angle_alpha   90.00
_cell.angle_beta   90.00
_cell.angle_gamma   90.00
#
_symmetry.space_group_name_H-M   'P 1'
#
loop_
_entity.id
_entity.type
_entity.pdbx_description
1 polymer ?
#
loop_
_entity_poly.entity_id
_entity_poly.type
_entity_poly.pdbx_seq_one_letter_code
_entity_poly.pdbx_strand_id
1 'polypeptide(L)'
;MSVRLAVVPLSSCDGCQYNLLNEEFLDLLKGLNVKLVFWPLLGLENGAETYDIALVEGSVMSSRDLKTLLDARKKSRVLVAMGACALLGGVQAWSSNSVSRKQGGEAGFSRPINHYVKVDYYVRGCPVNVGEVIKLLKSLISGDLIYVGGRRFNYVSRDRFKINGSLLEIETSKCVVCGRCVEACSLIGAKALNYVFKGIQTTISTPYQESLESAGCVNCGLCFAYCPVGAISLKTKTEDLLGKIREGFLRAAYVEPEALASLIESDNLELGQVISAIKQIGFAKVFIYSNLCEVGNNVRGEILARSPVEFTILNKQIPEYSVYLLAPRIPQDSVYISQCVSWRNVVNSLTTRELQLLIRELGTEKLSSERPDGVLGCWEDVIVVSGLKDMRQVLSNPGKPTNKRIVFEACPGGCLLGGGQSISRCNDLTKVLIKRRDILKKITTECLVSQGWAVS
;
A
#
# COMPACT_ATOMS: atom_id res chain seq x y z
N MET A 1 -20.82 15.48 -32.55
CA MET A 1 -19.57 14.99 -33.20
C MET A 1 -18.92 14.00 -32.26
N SER A 2 -18.50 12.81 -32.73
CA SER A 2 -17.83 11.83 -31.86
C SER A 2 -16.40 12.29 -31.57
N VAL A 3 -16.00 12.26 -30.30
CA VAL A 3 -14.67 12.69 -29.86
C VAL A 3 -13.66 11.57 -30.13
N ARG A 4 -12.54 11.87 -30.78
CA ARG A 4 -11.49 10.90 -31.10
C ARG A 4 -10.43 10.88 -30.01
N LEU A 5 -10.32 9.75 -29.33
CA LEU A 5 -9.39 9.52 -28.23
C LEU A 5 -8.25 8.58 -28.67
N ALA A 6 -7.02 9.00 -28.42
CA ALA A 6 -5.82 8.18 -28.56
C ALA A 6 -5.20 7.88 -27.19
N VAL A 7 -4.77 6.65 -26.97
CA VAL A 7 -3.93 6.23 -25.85
C VAL A 7 -2.57 5.83 -26.42
N VAL A 8 -1.56 6.64 -26.11
CA VAL A 8 -0.23 6.57 -26.72
C VAL A 8 0.76 6.02 -25.70
N PRO A 9 1.20 4.76 -25.85
CA PRO A 9 2.25 4.20 -25.01
C PRO A 9 3.63 4.70 -25.45
N LEU A 10 4.44 5.10 -24.47
CA LEU A 10 5.89 5.19 -24.56
C LEU A 10 6.52 4.17 -23.59
N SER A 11 7.85 4.15 -23.50
CA SER A 11 8.58 3.30 -22.57
C SER A 11 8.10 3.41 -21.11
N SER A 12 7.51 2.33 -20.58
CA SER A 12 6.97 2.23 -19.23
C SER A 12 6.70 0.77 -18.81
N CYS A 13 6.00 0.54 -17.69
CA CYS A 13 5.52 -0.80 -17.29
C CYS A 13 4.07 -1.09 -17.74
N ASP A 14 3.48 -0.18 -18.53
CA ASP A 14 2.10 -0.21 -19.04
C ASP A 14 1.00 -0.23 -17.97
N GLY A 15 1.38 -0.06 -16.70
CA GLY A 15 0.47 -0.15 -15.57
C GLY A 15 -0.69 0.84 -15.64
N CYS A 16 -0.51 2.03 -16.21
CA CYS A 16 -1.62 2.99 -16.33
C CYS A 16 -2.63 2.54 -17.38
N GLN A 17 -2.19 2.04 -18.54
CA GLN A 17 -3.06 1.49 -19.57
C GLN A 17 -3.84 0.27 -19.10
N TYR A 18 -3.19 -0.69 -18.43
CA TYR A 18 -3.89 -1.84 -17.86
C TYR A 18 -4.92 -1.40 -16.81
N ASN A 19 -4.60 -0.38 -16.00
CA ASN A 19 -5.54 0.15 -15.02
C ASN A 19 -6.74 0.86 -15.67
N LEU A 20 -6.54 1.53 -16.81
CA LEU A 20 -7.61 2.14 -17.60
C LEU A 20 -8.53 1.12 -18.28
N LEU A 21 -8.03 -0.09 -18.57
CA LEU A 21 -8.81 -1.14 -19.21
C LEU A 21 -9.79 -1.80 -18.22
N ASN A 22 -10.77 -1.02 -17.76
CA ASN A 22 -11.81 -1.48 -16.85
C ASN A 22 -13.21 -1.11 -17.38
N GLU A 23 -14.24 -1.77 -16.83
CA GLU A 23 -15.64 -1.61 -17.26
C GLU A 23 -16.10 -0.15 -17.17
N GLU A 24 -15.80 0.54 -16.06
CA GLU A 24 -16.20 1.94 -15.84
C GLU A 24 -15.68 2.86 -16.94
N PHE A 25 -14.42 2.70 -17.35
CA PHE A 25 -13.83 3.49 -18.42
C PHE A 25 -14.44 3.16 -19.78
N LEU A 26 -14.62 1.88 -20.10
CA LEU A 26 -15.22 1.45 -21.36
C LEU A 26 -16.68 1.92 -21.50
N ASP A 27 -17.45 1.88 -20.42
CA ASP A 27 -18.83 2.33 -20.41
C ASP A 27 -18.94 3.85 -20.52
N LEU A 28 -18.00 4.59 -19.93
CA LEU A 28 -17.88 6.04 -20.18
C LEU A 28 -17.68 6.33 -21.67
N LEU A 29 -16.74 5.63 -22.32
CA LEU A 29 -16.44 5.86 -23.73
C LEU A 29 -17.68 5.67 -24.60
N LYS A 30 -18.46 4.61 -24.33
CA LYS A 30 -19.74 4.36 -24.99
C LYS A 30 -20.76 5.47 -24.71
N GLY A 31 -20.96 5.82 -23.43
CA GLY A 31 -21.95 6.82 -23.01
C GLY A 31 -21.69 8.23 -23.51
N LEU A 32 -20.42 8.60 -23.74
CA LEU A 32 -20.02 9.89 -24.28
C LEU A 32 -19.77 9.87 -25.81
N ASN A 33 -20.09 8.77 -26.49
CA ASN A 33 -19.85 8.59 -27.92
C ASN A 33 -18.39 8.92 -28.33
N VAL A 34 -17.44 8.44 -27.53
CA VAL A 34 -15.99 8.60 -27.76
C VAL A 34 -15.50 7.48 -28.65
N LYS A 35 -14.86 7.82 -29.76
CA LYS A 35 -14.21 6.87 -30.67
C LYS A 35 -12.74 6.70 -30.28
N LEU A 36 -12.36 5.50 -29.85
CA LEU A 36 -10.95 5.12 -29.72
C LEU A 36 -10.35 5.01 -31.12
N VAL A 37 -9.30 5.77 -31.39
CA VAL A 37 -8.66 5.83 -32.71
C VAL A 37 -7.22 5.34 -32.73
N PHE A 38 -6.58 5.24 -31.56
CA PHE A 38 -5.24 4.68 -31.43
C PHE A 38 -5.06 4.15 -30.02
N TRP A 39 -4.77 2.86 -29.89
CA TRP A 39 -4.42 2.20 -28.64
C TRP A 39 -3.80 0.83 -28.99
N PRO A 40 -2.46 0.75 -29.10
CA PRO A 40 -1.78 -0.47 -29.50
C PRO A 40 -2.12 -1.70 -28.64
N LEU A 41 -2.35 -1.52 -27.32
CA LEU A 41 -2.77 -2.59 -26.42
C LEU A 41 -4.08 -3.28 -26.85
N LEU A 42 -4.95 -2.58 -27.59
CA LEU A 42 -6.21 -3.11 -28.14
C LEU A 42 -6.12 -3.46 -29.63
N GLY A 43 -4.91 -3.49 -30.20
CA GLY A 43 -4.68 -3.74 -31.63
C GLY A 43 -5.04 -2.56 -32.54
N LEU A 44 -5.28 -1.38 -31.97
CA LEU A 44 -5.61 -0.16 -32.73
C LEU A 44 -4.32 0.59 -33.10
N GLU A 45 -3.66 0.15 -34.17
CA GLU A 45 -2.34 0.66 -34.59
C GLU A 45 -2.41 1.67 -35.75
N ASN A 46 -3.43 1.57 -36.61
CA ASN A 46 -3.67 2.50 -37.71
C ASN A 46 -4.41 3.74 -37.20
N GLY A 47 -3.67 4.61 -36.53
CA GLY A 47 -4.18 5.84 -35.93
C GLY A 47 -4.89 6.76 -36.93
N ALA A 48 -5.94 7.45 -36.49
CA ALA A 48 -6.54 8.54 -37.26
C ALA A 48 -5.53 9.68 -37.56
N GLU A 49 -5.79 10.46 -38.60
CA GLU A 49 -4.93 11.60 -38.98
C GLU A 49 -4.84 12.67 -37.87
N THR A 50 -5.89 12.83 -37.07
CA THR A 50 -5.93 13.77 -35.94
C THR A 50 -6.69 13.17 -34.74
N TYR A 51 -6.31 13.60 -33.53
CA TYR A 51 -6.89 13.21 -32.25
C TYR A 51 -7.46 14.45 -31.55
N ASP A 52 -8.67 14.33 -31.00
CA ASP A 52 -9.23 15.41 -30.18
C ASP A 52 -8.56 15.43 -28.80
N ILE A 53 -8.26 14.25 -28.27
CA ILE A 53 -7.53 14.05 -27.00
C ILE A 53 -6.52 12.90 -27.19
N ALA A 54 -5.28 13.11 -26.74
CA ALA A 54 -4.25 12.07 -26.62
C ALA A 54 -3.84 11.89 -25.15
N LEU A 55 -4.07 10.71 -24.59
CA LEU A 55 -3.53 10.28 -23.30
C LEU A 55 -2.18 9.62 -23.53
N VAL A 56 -1.10 10.21 -23.03
CA VAL A 56 0.26 9.68 -23.20
C VAL A 56 0.75 9.08 -21.90
N GLU A 57 1.06 7.79 -21.90
CA GLU A 57 1.74 7.10 -20.79
C GLU A 57 3.22 6.90 -21.12
N GLY A 58 4.05 6.88 -20.09
CA GLY A 58 5.45 6.51 -20.21
C GLY A 58 6.38 7.69 -20.39
N SER A 59 7.68 7.41 -20.36
CA SER A 59 8.73 8.41 -20.49
C SER A 59 9.45 8.25 -21.82
N VAL A 60 10.11 9.31 -22.29
CA VAL A 60 10.91 9.23 -23.52
C VAL A 60 12.25 8.59 -23.18
N MET A 61 12.45 7.34 -23.62
CA MET A 61 13.67 6.55 -23.38
C MET A 61 14.53 6.29 -24.62
N SER A 62 14.02 6.63 -25.79
CA SER A 62 14.66 6.37 -27.07
C SER A 62 14.27 7.40 -28.11
N SER A 63 15.02 7.45 -29.20
CA SER A 63 14.66 8.17 -30.42
C SER A 63 13.28 7.73 -30.96
N ARG A 64 12.92 6.45 -30.80
CA ARG A 64 11.59 5.91 -31.14
C ARG A 64 10.49 6.55 -30.30
N ASP A 65 10.65 6.59 -28.98
CA ASP A 65 9.68 7.23 -28.09
C ASP A 65 9.52 8.71 -28.43
N LEU A 66 10.62 9.40 -28.73
CA LEU A 66 10.58 10.81 -29.09
C LEU A 66 9.79 11.00 -30.39
N LYS A 67 10.02 10.17 -31.41
CA LYS A 67 9.27 10.21 -32.66
C LYS A 67 7.77 9.96 -32.42
N THR A 68 7.41 8.96 -31.61
CA THR A 68 6.02 8.66 -31.24
C THR A 68 5.37 9.83 -30.52
N LEU A 69 6.07 10.46 -29.56
CA LEU A 69 5.57 11.60 -28.81
C LEU A 69 5.36 12.84 -29.70
N LEU A 70 6.30 13.13 -30.60
CA LEU A 70 6.20 14.24 -31.54
C LEU A 70 5.02 14.05 -32.50
N ASP A 71 4.83 12.83 -33.01
CA ASP A 71 3.69 12.49 -33.87
C ASP A 71 2.36 12.64 -33.11
N ALA A 72 2.27 12.08 -31.90
CA ALA A 72 1.10 12.22 -31.05
C ALA A 72 0.75 13.69 -30.79
N ARG A 73 1.76 14.53 -30.46
CA ARG A 73 1.54 15.97 -30.25
C ARG A 73 1.06 16.68 -31.50
N LYS A 74 1.64 16.36 -32.66
CA LYS A 74 1.25 16.94 -33.95
C LYS A 74 -0.21 16.61 -34.30
N LYS A 75 -0.64 15.39 -33.99
CA LYS A 75 -2.00 14.90 -34.28
C LYS A 75 -3.04 15.35 -33.25
N SER A 76 -2.62 15.64 -32.01
CA SER A 76 -3.54 15.94 -30.90
C SER A 76 -3.93 17.42 -30.79
N ARG A 77 -5.23 17.70 -30.60
CA ARG A 77 -5.70 19.01 -30.13
C ARG A 77 -5.37 19.24 -28.65
N VAL A 78 -5.60 18.22 -27.83
CA VAL A 78 -5.27 18.21 -26.40
C VAL A 78 -4.38 17.02 -26.09
N LEU A 79 -3.21 17.26 -25.46
CA LEU A 79 -2.30 16.22 -25.00
C LEU A 79 -2.28 16.18 -23.48
N VAL A 80 -2.56 14.99 -22.92
CA VAL A 80 -2.59 14.72 -21.48
C VAL A 80 -1.44 13.80 -21.12
N ALA A 81 -0.57 14.23 -20.22
CA ALA A 81 0.41 13.34 -19.62
C ALA A 81 -0.27 12.49 -18.54
N MET A 82 -0.13 11.17 -18.64
CA MET A 82 -0.78 10.22 -17.75
C MET A 82 0.25 9.38 -17.00
N GLY A 83 0.25 9.52 -15.68
CA GLY A 83 1.07 8.71 -14.78
C GLY A 83 2.47 9.26 -14.53
N ALA A 84 3.11 8.72 -13.49
CA ALA A 84 4.41 9.17 -12.98
C ALA A 84 5.50 9.20 -14.06
N CYS A 85 5.52 8.23 -14.97
CA CYS A 85 6.49 8.15 -16.06
C CYS A 85 6.37 9.36 -17.00
N ALA A 86 5.17 9.68 -17.46
CA ALA A 86 4.94 10.82 -18.35
C ALA A 86 5.21 12.16 -17.65
N LEU A 87 4.86 12.25 -16.36
CA LEU A 87 4.96 13.47 -15.57
C LEU A 87 6.37 13.79 -15.09
N LEU A 88 7.14 12.77 -14.70
CA LEU A 88 8.41 12.91 -13.97
C LEU A 88 9.58 12.17 -14.62
N GLY A 89 9.33 11.41 -15.68
CA GLY A 89 10.26 10.43 -16.22
C GLY A 89 10.28 9.12 -15.42
N GLY A 90 9.43 8.99 -14.40
CA GLY A 90 9.22 7.76 -13.63
C GLY A 90 10.44 7.28 -12.85
N VAL A 91 10.41 6.00 -12.45
CA VAL A 91 11.56 5.32 -11.82
C VAL A 91 12.78 5.32 -12.76
N GLN A 92 12.54 5.36 -14.07
CA GLN A 92 13.57 5.35 -15.10
C GLN A 92 14.44 6.61 -15.05
N ALA A 93 13.86 7.78 -14.75
CA ALA A 93 14.60 9.03 -14.60
C ALA A 93 15.43 9.14 -13.31
N TRP A 94 15.18 8.29 -12.31
CA TRP A 94 15.98 8.25 -11.07
C TRP A 94 17.35 7.60 -11.27
N SER A 95 17.55 6.88 -12.38
CA SER A 95 18.82 6.22 -12.73
C SER A 95 19.96 7.18 -13.08
N SER A 96 19.69 8.49 -13.17
CA SER A 96 20.69 9.51 -13.49
C SER A 96 21.82 9.67 -12.47
N ASN A 97 21.82 8.94 -11.34
CA ASN A 97 22.88 9.04 -10.33
C ASN A 97 23.51 7.74 -9.78
N SER A 98 23.16 6.51 -10.17
CA SER A 98 23.94 5.32 -9.66
C SER A 98 23.64 3.92 -10.22
N VAL A 99 22.77 3.68 -11.21
CA VAL A 99 22.60 2.30 -11.74
C VAL A 99 22.54 2.29 -13.27
N SER A 100 23.67 1.91 -13.83
CA SER A 100 23.99 1.80 -15.25
C SER A 100 23.16 0.73 -15.99
N ARG A 101 22.68 1.11 -17.19
CA ARG A 101 22.57 0.30 -18.43
C ARG A 101 21.65 -0.94 -18.51
N LYS A 102 21.03 -1.44 -17.44
CA LYS A 102 20.21 -2.68 -17.56
C LYS A 102 18.79 -2.53 -18.14
N GLN A 103 18.29 -1.30 -18.39
CA GLN A 103 16.94 -1.06 -18.94
C GLN A 103 16.91 -0.52 -20.38
N GLY A 104 18.00 -0.65 -21.15
CA GLY A 104 17.97 -0.47 -22.62
C GLY A 104 17.65 0.93 -23.15
N GLY A 105 17.64 1.97 -22.32
CA GLY A 105 17.41 3.36 -22.76
C GLY A 105 18.62 3.98 -23.45
N GLU A 106 18.37 4.83 -24.44
CA GLU A 106 19.40 5.64 -25.10
C GLU A 106 19.91 6.73 -24.13
N ALA A 107 21.22 6.99 -24.14
CA ALA A 107 21.81 8.00 -23.25
C ALA A 107 21.21 9.40 -23.51
N GLY A 108 20.80 10.09 -22.44
CA GLY A 108 20.17 11.42 -22.51
C GLY A 108 18.64 11.39 -22.61
N PHE A 109 18.03 10.25 -22.94
CA PHE A 109 16.58 10.09 -23.04
C PHE A 109 16.02 9.50 -21.73
N SER A 110 15.98 10.26 -20.64
CA SER A 110 15.31 9.81 -19.41
C SER A 110 14.60 10.98 -18.77
N ARG A 111 13.65 11.54 -19.52
CA ARG A 111 12.98 12.79 -19.19
C ARG A 111 11.46 12.65 -19.35
N PRO A 112 10.69 13.41 -18.56
CA PRO A 112 9.24 13.48 -18.73
C PRO A 112 8.86 14.05 -20.11
N ILE A 113 7.64 13.78 -20.56
CA ILE A 113 7.22 14.15 -21.92
C ILE A 113 7.14 15.67 -22.12
N ASN A 114 6.89 16.43 -21.05
CA ASN A 114 6.84 17.89 -21.08
C ASN A 114 8.22 18.55 -21.29
N HIS A 115 9.30 17.77 -21.24
CA HIS A 115 10.62 18.22 -21.66
C HIS A 115 10.72 18.40 -23.18
N TYR A 116 9.95 17.62 -23.95
CA TYR A 116 10.05 17.57 -25.41
C TYR A 116 8.88 18.26 -26.12
N VAL A 117 7.69 18.22 -25.54
CA VAL A 117 6.47 18.80 -26.13
C VAL A 117 5.63 19.55 -25.10
N LYS A 118 4.80 20.49 -25.58
CA LYS A 118 3.77 21.10 -24.73
C LYS A 118 2.74 20.05 -24.31
N VAL A 119 2.52 19.94 -23.00
CA VAL A 119 1.45 19.14 -22.39
C VAL A 119 0.36 20.09 -21.90
N ASP A 120 -0.90 19.77 -22.17
CA ASP A 120 -2.04 20.62 -21.80
C ASP A 120 -2.58 20.28 -20.40
N TYR A 121 -2.62 18.98 -20.05
CA TYR A 121 -3.12 18.50 -18.77
C TYR A 121 -2.28 17.34 -18.22
N TYR A 122 -2.36 17.12 -16.90
CA TYR A 122 -1.62 16.10 -16.20
C TYR A 122 -2.53 15.28 -15.27
N VAL A 123 -2.44 13.94 -15.35
CA VAL A 123 -3.06 13.02 -14.38
C VAL A 123 -1.98 12.29 -13.61
N ARG A 124 -1.98 12.44 -12.28
CA ARG A 124 -0.96 11.85 -11.39
C ARG A 124 -1.30 10.41 -11.03
N GLY A 125 -0.28 9.66 -10.64
CA GLY A 125 -0.42 8.31 -10.10
C GLY A 125 0.56 7.32 -10.70
N CYS A 126 0.64 6.14 -10.07
CA CYS A 126 1.41 5.00 -10.54
C CYS A 126 0.73 3.71 -10.01
N PRO A 127 -0.27 3.15 -10.70
CA PRO A 127 -0.96 3.72 -11.86
C PRO A 127 -1.88 4.89 -11.49
N VAL A 128 -2.37 5.60 -12.50
CA VAL A 128 -3.32 6.72 -12.34
C VAL A 128 -4.66 6.28 -11.75
N ASN A 129 -5.38 7.17 -11.07
CA ASN A 129 -6.75 6.91 -10.65
C ASN A 129 -7.69 7.03 -11.86
N VAL A 130 -8.45 5.97 -12.18
CA VAL A 130 -9.33 5.98 -13.36
C VAL A 130 -10.43 7.02 -13.23
N GLY A 131 -11.03 7.17 -12.04
CA GLY A 131 -12.02 8.21 -11.78
C GLY A 131 -11.50 9.63 -12.04
N GLU A 132 -10.22 9.91 -11.77
CA GLU A 132 -9.60 11.20 -12.14
C GLU A 132 -9.47 11.37 -13.67
N VAL A 133 -9.07 10.31 -14.39
CA VAL A 133 -9.02 10.32 -15.85
C VAL A 133 -10.41 10.55 -16.44
N ILE A 134 -11.42 9.84 -15.94
CA ILE A 134 -12.82 9.95 -16.35
C ILE A 134 -13.34 11.38 -16.11
N LYS A 135 -13.10 11.95 -14.93
CA LYS A 135 -13.49 13.33 -14.62
C LYS A 135 -12.84 14.33 -15.56
N LEU A 136 -11.54 14.19 -15.83
CA LEU A 136 -10.84 15.03 -16.78
C LEU A 136 -11.43 14.90 -18.20
N LEU A 137 -11.64 13.68 -18.69
CA LEU A 137 -12.23 13.45 -20.01
C LEU A 137 -13.63 14.08 -20.11
N LYS A 138 -14.49 13.91 -19.11
CA LYS A 138 -15.81 14.56 -19.05
C LYS A 138 -15.69 16.08 -19.21
N SER A 139 -14.82 16.72 -18.41
CA SER A 139 -14.60 18.17 -18.48
C SER A 139 -14.04 18.63 -19.84
N LEU A 140 -13.10 17.86 -20.43
CA LEU A 140 -12.53 18.19 -21.74
C LEU A 140 -13.55 18.05 -22.87
N ILE A 141 -14.47 17.07 -22.76
CA ILE A 141 -15.50 16.81 -23.76
C ILE A 141 -16.64 17.82 -23.64
N SER A 142 -17.08 18.16 -22.42
CA SER A 142 -18.15 19.14 -22.21
C SER A 142 -17.72 20.59 -22.43
N GLY A 143 -16.41 20.86 -22.40
CA GLY A 143 -15.88 22.22 -22.46
C GLY A 143 -15.97 22.96 -21.13
N ASP A 144 -16.39 22.30 -20.05
CA ASP A 144 -16.41 22.85 -18.70
C ASP A 144 -14.99 22.90 -18.15
N LEU A 145 -14.29 23.98 -18.49
CA LEU A 145 -12.88 24.21 -18.12
C LEU A 145 -12.64 24.42 -16.61
N ILE A 146 -13.69 24.34 -15.78
CA ILE A 146 -13.61 24.29 -14.32
C ILE A 146 -13.34 22.84 -13.88
N TYR A 147 -12.22 22.27 -14.32
CA TYR A 147 -11.72 21.05 -13.71
C TYR A 147 -11.05 21.43 -12.38
N VAL A 148 -11.79 21.32 -11.28
CA VAL A 148 -11.27 21.45 -9.91
C VAL A 148 -10.32 20.27 -9.67
N GLY A 149 -9.02 20.51 -9.84
CA GLY A 149 -7.98 19.48 -9.86
C GLY A 149 -7.09 19.51 -11.11
N GLY A 150 -7.46 20.32 -12.11
CA GLY A 150 -6.72 20.51 -13.35
C GLY A 150 -5.41 21.22 -13.16
N ARG A 151 -4.35 20.44 -12.99
CA ARG A 151 -3.00 20.99 -12.91
C ARG A 151 -2.56 21.30 -14.33
N ARG A 152 -2.58 22.59 -14.68
CA ARG A 152 -2.13 23.11 -15.99
C ARG A 152 -0.64 23.46 -16.03
N PHE A 153 0.08 23.27 -14.91
CA PHE A 153 1.48 23.63 -14.79
C PHE A 153 2.39 22.40 -14.79
N ASN A 154 3.55 22.53 -15.42
CA ASN A 154 4.59 21.50 -15.45
C ASN A 154 4.96 21.06 -14.03
N TYR A 155 4.69 19.82 -13.67
CA TYR A 155 5.17 19.30 -12.39
C TYR A 155 6.69 19.08 -12.48
N VAL A 156 7.44 19.69 -11.57
CA VAL A 156 8.90 19.52 -11.48
C VAL A 156 9.22 19.23 -10.02
N SER A 157 9.75 18.04 -9.74
CA SER A 157 10.32 17.73 -8.42
C SER A 157 11.58 18.57 -8.22
N ARG A 158 11.42 19.79 -7.70
CA ARG A 158 12.52 20.70 -7.36
C ARG A 158 13.02 20.48 -5.94
N ASP A 159 12.11 20.26 -5.00
CA ASP A 159 12.43 20.15 -3.58
C ASP A 159 12.70 18.70 -3.18
N ARG A 160 13.99 18.39 -2.99
CA ARG A 160 14.48 17.08 -2.59
C ARG A 160 14.96 17.14 -1.15
N PHE A 161 14.17 16.58 -0.24
CA PHE A 161 14.49 16.48 1.17
C PHE A 161 14.01 15.13 1.71
N LYS A 162 14.49 14.81 2.90
CA LYS A 162 14.06 13.62 3.63
C LYS A 162 13.31 14.04 4.88
N ILE A 163 12.24 13.31 5.18
CA ILE A 163 11.54 13.42 6.45
C ILE A 163 11.81 12.13 7.20
N ASN A 164 12.39 12.28 8.38
CA ASN A 164 12.76 11.16 9.22
C ASN A 164 11.69 10.88 10.27
N GLY A 165 11.51 9.60 10.57
CA GLY A 165 10.91 9.14 11.81
C GLY A 165 11.69 7.98 12.41
N SER A 166 11.15 7.40 13.47
CA SER A 166 11.74 6.25 14.17
C SER A 166 11.77 5.00 13.28
N LEU A 167 10.65 4.69 12.62
CA LEU A 167 10.49 3.49 11.80
C LEU A 167 10.36 3.80 10.31
N LEU A 168 9.87 4.98 9.94
CA LEU A 168 9.60 5.33 8.54
C LEU A 168 10.52 6.47 8.09
N GLU A 169 10.84 6.49 6.81
CA GLU A 169 11.53 7.60 6.14
C GLU A 169 10.79 7.96 4.87
N ILE A 170 10.60 9.26 4.63
CA ILE A 170 10.06 9.78 3.36
C ILE A 170 11.19 10.44 2.59
N GLU A 171 11.38 10.01 1.35
CA GLU A 171 12.30 10.61 0.39
C GLU A 171 11.49 11.30 -0.71
N THR A 172 11.41 12.64 -0.64
CA THR A 172 10.54 13.42 -1.54
C THR A 172 11.04 13.44 -2.98
N SER A 173 12.33 13.17 -3.22
CA SER A 173 12.90 13.00 -4.56
C SER A 173 12.22 11.86 -5.32
N LYS A 174 11.70 10.86 -4.59
CA LYS A 174 10.97 9.72 -5.12
C LYS A 174 9.46 9.94 -5.21
N CYS A 175 8.94 11.02 -4.64
CA CYS A 175 7.50 11.23 -4.53
C CYS A 175 6.88 11.69 -5.86
N VAL A 176 5.85 10.97 -6.31
CA VAL A 176 5.05 11.33 -7.49
C VAL A 176 3.78 12.12 -7.14
N VAL A 177 3.60 12.43 -5.85
CA VAL A 177 2.51 13.25 -5.31
C VAL A 177 1.13 12.76 -5.75
N CYS A 178 0.94 11.44 -5.65
CA CYS A 178 -0.32 10.76 -5.93
C CYS A 178 -1.34 10.84 -4.79
N GLY A 179 -0.94 11.31 -3.60
CA GLY A 179 -1.84 11.51 -2.46
C GLY A 179 -2.24 10.25 -1.68
N ARG A 180 -1.93 9.04 -2.16
CA ARG A 180 -2.32 7.78 -1.49
C ARG A 180 -1.89 7.71 -0.02
N CYS A 181 -0.68 8.19 0.29
CA CYS A 181 -0.18 8.24 1.67
C CYS A 181 -0.91 9.25 2.55
N VAL A 182 -1.35 10.39 1.99
CA VAL A 182 -2.15 11.40 2.71
C VAL A 182 -3.52 10.82 3.04
N GLU A 183 -4.16 10.20 2.05
CA GLU A 183 -5.47 9.57 2.24
C GLU A 183 -5.42 8.46 3.29
N ALA A 184 -4.48 7.51 3.17
CA ALA A 184 -4.31 6.43 4.12
C ALA A 184 -4.04 6.93 5.56
N CYS A 185 -3.27 8.02 5.70
CA CYS A 185 -2.99 8.63 7.00
C CYS A 185 -4.23 9.33 7.60
N SER A 186 -5.07 9.91 6.73
CA SER A 186 -6.32 10.56 7.12
C SER A 186 -7.38 9.55 7.57
N LEU A 187 -7.51 8.42 6.87
CA LEU A 187 -8.49 7.36 7.16
C LEU A 187 -8.38 6.81 8.58
N ILE A 188 -7.17 6.67 9.11
CA ILE A 188 -6.94 6.18 10.47
C ILE A 188 -6.94 7.28 11.54
N GLY A 189 -7.15 8.54 11.15
CA GLY A 189 -7.19 9.68 12.06
C GLY A 189 -5.82 10.21 12.53
N ALA A 190 -4.70 9.71 11.98
CA ALA A 190 -3.36 10.20 12.31
C ALA A 190 -3.10 11.59 11.72
N LYS A 191 -3.42 11.77 10.42
CA LYS A 191 -3.31 13.04 9.67
C LYS A 191 -1.92 13.71 9.73
N ALA A 192 -0.85 12.92 9.85
CA ALA A 192 0.53 13.39 9.93
C ALA A 192 1.11 13.86 8.58
N LEU A 193 0.50 13.50 7.46
CA LEU A 193 0.97 13.83 6.11
C LEU A 193 -0.03 14.70 5.37
N ASN A 194 0.46 15.70 4.64
CA ASN A 194 -0.36 16.55 3.79
C ASN A 194 0.40 17.02 2.54
N TYR A 195 -0.33 17.64 1.61
CA TYR A 195 0.27 18.42 0.52
C TYR A 195 0.87 19.70 1.09
N VAL A 196 2.14 19.96 0.75
CA VAL A 196 2.84 21.20 1.08
C VAL A 196 3.32 21.88 -0.18
N PHE A 197 3.63 23.19 -0.08
CA PHE A 197 3.92 24.08 -1.20
C PHE A 197 2.76 24.22 -2.19
N LYS A 198 2.94 25.05 -3.22
CA LYS A 198 1.90 25.37 -4.22
C LYS A 198 2.40 25.14 -5.64
N GLY A 199 1.44 24.92 -6.55
CA GLY A 199 1.71 24.82 -7.99
C GLY A 199 2.66 23.69 -8.34
N ILE A 200 3.76 24.03 -9.01
CA ILE A 200 4.74 23.05 -9.53
C ILE A 200 5.62 22.45 -8.43
N GLN A 201 5.74 23.13 -7.29
CA GLN A 201 6.56 22.70 -6.14
C GLN A 201 5.81 21.77 -5.18
N THR A 202 4.52 21.50 -5.41
CA THR A 202 3.72 20.70 -4.48
C THR A 202 4.35 19.33 -4.24
N THR A 203 4.60 19.00 -2.99
CA THR A 203 5.07 17.68 -2.56
C THR A 203 4.28 17.19 -1.35
N ILE A 204 4.55 15.96 -0.91
CA ILE A 204 3.99 15.41 0.32
C ILE A 204 5.00 15.59 1.45
N SER A 205 4.56 16.15 2.57
CA SER A 205 5.38 16.34 3.76
C SER A 205 4.54 16.32 5.04
N THR A 206 5.24 16.31 6.18
CA THR A 206 4.72 16.68 7.49
C THR A 206 4.53 18.20 7.60
N PRO A 207 3.67 18.69 8.52
CA PRO A 207 3.61 20.10 8.89
C PRO A 207 4.99 20.62 9.27
N TYR A 208 5.35 21.80 8.75
CA TYR A 208 6.65 22.45 8.99
C TYR A 208 7.89 21.57 8.71
N GLN A 209 7.74 20.49 7.94
CA GLN A 209 8.80 19.51 7.67
C GLN A 209 9.39 18.87 8.93
N GLU A 210 8.63 18.80 10.02
CA GLU A 210 9.04 18.13 11.26
C GLU A 210 9.19 16.62 11.08
N SER A 211 9.75 15.97 12.09
CA SER A 211 9.80 14.50 12.14
C SER A 211 8.40 13.88 12.06
N LEU A 212 8.31 12.64 11.59
CA LEU A 212 7.03 11.93 11.47
C LEU A 212 6.29 11.87 12.81
N GLU A 213 6.98 11.52 13.89
CA GLU A 213 6.41 11.44 15.24
C GLU A 213 5.95 12.80 15.76
N SER A 214 6.75 13.86 15.57
CA SER A 214 6.36 15.23 15.94
C SER A 214 5.08 15.68 15.22
N ALA A 215 4.92 15.26 13.96
CA ALA A 215 3.72 15.50 13.17
C ALA A 215 2.50 14.61 13.55
N GLY A 216 2.64 13.72 14.53
CA GLY A 216 1.57 12.84 14.99
C GLY A 216 1.47 11.50 14.24
N CYS A 217 2.55 11.05 13.59
CA CYS A 217 2.62 9.71 13.03
C CYS A 217 2.56 8.65 14.14
N VAL A 218 1.71 7.64 13.93
CA VAL A 218 1.53 6.50 14.85
C VAL A 218 2.28 5.24 14.41
N ASN A 219 3.11 5.35 13.36
CA ASN A 219 3.89 4.26 12.78
C ASN A 219 3.06 3.03 12.34
N CYS A 220 1.86 3.25 11.79
CA CYS A 220 1.02 2.17 11.28
C CYS A 220 1.55 1.53 9.98
N GLY A 221 2.40 2.24 9.22
CA GLY A 221 2.98 1.75 7.97
C GLY A 221 2.06 1.76 6.75
N LEU A 222 0.80 2.21 6.84
CA LEU A 222 -0.11 2.21 5.67
C LEU A 222 0.41 3.08 4.52
N CYS A 223 1.03 4.22 4.83
CA CYS A 223 1.64 5.09 3.83
C CYS A 223 2.81 4.41 3.10
N PHE A 224 3.60 3.59 3.81
CA PHE A 224 4.61 2.71 3.23
C PHE A 224 3.96 1.62 2.37
N ALA A 225 2.89 0.99 2.84
CA ALA A 225 2.20 -0.08 2.12
C ALA A 225 1.62 0.39 0.77
N TYR A 226 1.06 1.60 0.73
CA TYR A 226 0.38 2.15 -0.45
C TYR A 226 1.25 3.04 -1.33
N CYS A 227 2.52 3.28 -0.97
CA CYS A 227 3.42 4.09 -1.79
C CYS A 227 3.82 3.29 -3.04
N PRO A 228 3.42 3.71 -4.26
CA PRO A 228 3.66 2.91 -5.45
C PRO A 228 5.09 3.00 -5.98
N VAL A 229 5.89 3.92 -5.44
CA VAL A 229 7.20 4.29 -5.98
C VAL A 229 8.30 4.23 -4.92
N GLY A 230 7.99 3.70 -3.73
CA GLY A 230 8.98 3.57 -2.66
C GLY A 230 9.50 4.89 -2.11
N ALA A 231 8.75 5.99 -2.26
CA ALA A 231 9.07 7.28 -1.64
C ALA A 231 8.94 7.25 -0.12
N ILE A 232 8.21 6.28 0.42
CA ILE A 232 8.13 6.02 1.85
C ILE A 232 8.70 4.64 2.06
N SER A 233 9.69 4.53 2.95
CA SER A 233 10.39 3.30 3.25
C SER A 233 10.32 2.98 4.73
N LEU A 234 10.41 1.68 5.04
CA LEU A 234 10.51 1.16 6.39
C LEU A 234 11.99 0.96 6.74
N LYS A 235 12.43 1.55 7.85
CA LYS A 235 13.76 1.31 8.43
C LYS A 235 13.81 -0.11 8.94
N THR A 236 14.45 -0.98 8.16
CA THR A 236 14.50 -2.41 8.46
C THR A 236 15.51 -2.70 9.57
N LYS A 237 15.15 -3.65 10.45
CA LYS A 237 16.05 -4.29 11.42
C LYS A 237 16.29 -5.76 11.06
N THR A 238 15.90 -6.19 9.85
CA THR A 238 15.90 -7.60 9.46
C THR A 238 17.27 -8.22 9.59
N GLU A 239 18.32 -7.59 9.06
CA GLU A 239 19.67 -8.18 9.10
C GLU A 239 20.21 -8.34 10.53
N ASP A 240 19.96 -7.34 11.40
CA ASP A 240 20.32 -7.43 12.83
C ASP A 240 19.58 -8.59 13.54
N LEU A 241 18.28 -8.74 13.27
CA LEU A 241 17.49 -9.83 13.82
C LEU A 241 17.95 -11.19 13.27
N LEU A 242 18.24 -11.29 11.97
CA LEU A 242 18.77 -12.51 11.35
C LEU A 242 20.15 -12.88 11.92
N GLY A 243 21.01 -11.90 12.18
CA GLY A 243 22.27 -12.10 12.89
C GLY A 243 22.06 -12.77 14.25
N LYS A 244 21.17 -12.19 15.06
CA LYS A 244 20.82 -12.72 16.39
C LYS A 244 20.14 -14.09 16.35
N ILE A 245 19.38 -14.39 15.30
CA ILE A 245 18.79 -15.72 15.07
C ILE A 245 19.90 -16.74 14.78
N ARG A 246 20.82 -16.42 13.85
CA ARG A 246 21.96 -17.29 13.48
C ARG A 246 22.89 -17.56 14.66
N GLU A 247 23.11 -16.56 15.52
CA GLU A 247 23.90 -16.68 16.75
C GLU A 247 23.17 -17.41 17.89
N GLY A 248 21.88 -17.72 17.71
CA GLY A 248 21.07 -18.46 18.69
C GLY A 248 20.58 -17.63 19.88
N PHE A 249 20.68 -16.29 19.81
CA PHE A 249 20.11 -15.36 20.80
C PHE A 249 18.58 -15.24 20.67
N LEU A 250 18.07 -15.34 19.44
CA LEU A 250 16.63 -15.35 19.16
C LEU A 250 16.25 -16.72 18.60
N ARG A 251 15.42 -17.47 19.33
CA ARG A 251 15.18 -18.90 19.05
C ARG A 251 13.75 -19.19 18.62
N ALA A 252 12.78 -18.39 19.06
CA ALA A 252 11.37 -18.64 18.81
C ALA A 252 10.69 -17.52 18.02
N ALA A 253 9.81 -17.92 17.10
CA ALA A 253 8.91 -17.04 16.37
C ALA A 253 7.52 -17.12 16.98
N TYR A 254 6.93 -15.96 17.31
CA TYR A 254 5.53 -15.85 17.72
C TYR A 254 4.79 -15.10 16.61
N VAL A 255 3.94 -15.80 15.89
CA VAL A 255 3.38 -15.34 14.62
C VAL A 255 1.89 -15.04 14.77
N GLU A 256 1.49 -13.82 14.42
CA GLU A 256 0.08 -13.47 14.38
C GLU A 256 -0.67 -14.27 13.29
N PRO A 257 -1.86 -14.80 13.58
CA PRO A 257 -2.73 -15.48 12.62
C PRO A 257 -3.03 -14.65 11.37
N GLU A 258 -3.17 -13.33 11.51
CA GLU A 258 -3.36 -12.40 10.41
C GLU A 258 -2.12 -12.27 9.51
N ALA A 259 -0.92 -12.45 10.07
CA ALA A 259 0.30 -12.52 9.30
C ALA A 259 0.37 -13.82 8.51
N LEU A 260 0.03 -14.96 9.12
CA LEU A 260 -0.04 -16.26 8.45
C LEU A 260 -1.07 -16.27 7.31
N ALA A 261 -2.29 -15.77 7.57
CA ALA A 261 -3.34 -15.72 6.57
C ALA A 261 -2.93 -14.91 5.33
N SER A 262 -2.19 -13.83 5.57
CA SER A 262 -1.64 -12.93 4.55
C SER A 262 -0.51 -13.58 3.74
N LEU A 263 0.37 -14.37 4.36
CA LEU A 263 1.46 -15.09 3.69
C LEU A 263 0.95 -16.26 2.83
N ILE A 264 0.02 -17.03 3.37
CA ILE A 264 -0.69 -18.11 2.64
C ILE A 264 -1.39 -17.52 1.42
N GLU A 265 -2.09 -16.40 1.59
CA GLU A 265 -2.81 -15.75 0.50
C GLU A 265 -1.89 -15.24 -0.61
N SER A 266 -0.79 -14.55 -0.24
CA SER A 266 0.05 -13.84 -1.19
C SER A 266 0.89 -14.73 -2.08
N ASP A 267 1.29 -15.89 -1.56
CA ASP A 267 2.20 -16.81 -2.25
C ASP A 267 1.61 -18.19 -2.48
N ASN A 268 0.31 -18.36 -2.22
CA ASN A 268 -0.46 -19.60 -2.43
C ASN A 268 0.18 -20.81 -1.72
N LEU A 269 0.62 -20.57 -0.49
CA LEU A 269 1.25 -21.57 0.39
C LEU A 269 0.20 -22.19 1.31
N GLU A 270 0.48 -23.38 1.82
CA GLU A 270 -0.24 -23.95 2.96
C GLU A 270 0.37 -23.49 4.29
N LEU A 271 -0.41 -23.55 5.38
CA LEU A 271 0.05 -23.17 6.72
C LEU A 271 1.37 -23.87 7.07
N GLY A 272 1.44 -25.19 6.87
CA GLY A 272 2.64 -25.95 7.23
C GLY A 272 3.87 -25.59 6.39
N GLN A 273 3.70 -25.12 5.15
CA GLN A 273 4.80 -24.63 4.33
C GLN A 273 5.32 -23.29 4.85
N VAL A 274 4.44 -22.41 5.32
CA VAL A 274 4.85 -21.15 5.97
C VAL A 274 5.61 -21.44 7.26
N ILE A 275 5.15 -22.41 8.07
CA ILE A 275 5.87 -22.82 9.29
C ILE A 275 7.24 -23.40 8.97
N SER A 276 7.34 -24.30 7.98
CA SER A 276 8.61 -24.85 7.50
C SER A 276 9.57 -23.76 7.05
N ALA A 277 9.07 -22.76 6.28
CA ALA A 277 9.90 -21.65 5.83
C ALA A 277 10.43 -20.82 7.01
N ILE A 278 9.62 -20.54 8.04
CA ILE A 278 10.06 -19.82 9.24
C ILE A 278 11.17 -20.61 9.97
N LYS A 279 11.05 -21.93 10.06
CA LYS A 279 12.11 -22.78 10.65
C LYS A 279 13.39 -22.77 9.81
N GLN A 280 13.26 -22.84 8.49
CA GLN A 280 14.40 -22.76 7.57
C GLN A 280 15.12 -21.40 7.57
N ILE A 281 14.41 -20.30 7.92
CA ILE A 281 15.03 -18.99 8.17
C ILE A 281 15.96 -19.03 9.40
N GLY A 282 15.75 -19.98 10.32
CA GLY A 282 16.63 -20.23 11.47
C GLY A 282 15.94 -20.28 12.83
N PHE A 283 14.61 -20.10 12.88
CA PHE A 283 13.87 -20.22 14.13
C PHE A 283 13.77 -21.68 14.58
N ALA A 284 14.21 -21.98 15.80
CA ALA A 284 14.13 -23.32 16.37
C ALA A 284 12.69 -23.71 16.77
N LYS A 285 11.86 -22.73 17.13
CA LYS A 285 10.45 -22.94 17.48
C LYS A 285 9.55 -21.90 16.81
N VAL A 286 8.35 -22.30 16.42
CA VAL A 286 7.34 -21.43 15.81
C VAL A 286 5.99 -21.62 16.49
N PHE A 287 5.50 -20.56 17.12
CA PHE A 287 4.20 -20.52 17.80
C PHE A 287 3.23 -19.65 17.00
N ILE A 288 2.01 -20.14 16.80
CA ILE A 288 0.89 -19.31 16.36
C ILE A 288 0.40 -18.57 17.60
N TYR A 289 0.49 -17.25 17.63
CA TYR A 289 0.19 -16.44 18.82
C TYR A 289 -0.70 -15.25 18.49
N SER A 290 -1.76 -15.06 19.27
CA SER A 290 -2.59 -13.87 19.23
C SER A 290 -2.58 -13.20 20.60
N ASN A 291 -2.23 -11.91 20.65
CA ASN A 291 -2.28 -11.11 21.87
C ASN A 291 -3.70 -10.92 22.44
N LEU A 292 -4.73 -11.39 21.73
CA LEU A 292 -6.09 -11.50 22.27
C LEU A 292 -6.19 -12.52 23.43
N CYS A 293 -5.26 -13.48 23.55
CA CYS A 293 -5.20 -14.35 24.73
C CYS A 293 -5.00 -13.58 26.04
N GLU A 294 -4.47 -12.36 25.97
CA GLU A 294 -4.20 -11.54 27.15
C GLU A 294 -5.47 -10.95 27.78
N VAL A 295 -6.61 -11.00 27.09
CA VAL A 295 -7.90 -10.47 27.57
C VAL A 295 -8.31 -11.08 28.91
N GLY A 296 -7.99 -12.36 29.15
CA GLY A 296 -8.29 -13.07 30.40
C GLY A 296 -7.43 -12.67 31.61
N ASN A 297 -6.34 -11.91 31.41
CA ASN A 297 -5.33 -11.63 32.43
C ASN A 297 -5.61 -10.35 33.25
N ASN A 298 -6.83 -10.18 33.77
CA ASN A 298 -7.27 -9.01 34.56
C ASN A 298 -7.08 -7.66 33.84
N VAL A 299 -7.47 -7.62 32.56
CA VAL A 299 -7.37 -6.40 31.75
C VAL A 299 -8.35 -5.32 32.22
N ARG A 300 -7.83 -4.11 32.46
CA ARG A 300 -8.57 -2.93 32.92
C ARG A 300 -8.73 -1.93 31.77
N GLY A 301 -9.95 -1.77 31.27
CA GLY A 301 -10.27 -0.85 30.17
C GLY A 301 -11.62 -1.17 29.55
N GLU A 302 -12.34 -0.14 29.12
CA GLU A 302 -13.59 -0.27 28.38
C GLU A 302 -13.32 -0.73 26.93
N ILE A 303 -12.17 -0.31 26.39
CA ILE A 303 -11.74 -0.58 25.02
C ILE A 303 -10.34 -1.18 25.06
N LEU A 304 -10.14 -2.24 24.28
CA LEU A 304 -8.87 -2.93 24.13
C LEU A 304 -8.22 -2.52 22.82
N ALA A 305 -7.03 -1.95 22.91
CA ALA A 305 -6.20 -1.61 21.76
C ALA A 305 -5.31 -2.81 21.39
N ARG A 306 -5.43 -3.26 20.14
CA ARG A 306 -4.68 -4.42 19.65
C ARG A 306 -3.20 -4.12 19.40
N SER A 307 -2.82 -2.86 19.20
CA SER A 307 -1.42 -2.46 19.03
C SER A 307 -1.18 -1.02 19.49
N PRO A 308 0.09 -0.55 19.53
CA PRO A 308 0.41 0.83 19.89
C PRO A 308 -0.25 1.87 18.97
N VAL A 309 -0.58 1.49 17.72
CA VAL A 309 -1.31 2.33 16.77
C VAL A 309 -2.69 2.64 17.32
N GLU A 310 -3.49 1.61 17.61
CA GLU A 310 -4.84 1.75 18.15
C GLU A 310 -4.83 2.48 19.48
N PHE A 311 -3.88 2.14 20.35
CA PHE A 311 -3.75 2.79 21.66
C PHE A 311 -3.54 4.30 21.50
N THR A 312 -2.63 4.71 20.63
CA THR A 312 -2.35 6.14 20.39
C THR A 312 -3.54 6.85 19.73
N ILE A 313 -4.19 6.21 18.75
CA ILE A 313 -5.34 6.79 18.05
C ILE A 313 -6.54 6.97 18.98
N LEU A 314 -6.87 5.95 19.78
CA LEU A 314 -8.01 6.03 20.70
C LEU A 314 -7.80 7.10 21.77
N ASN A 315 -6.63 7.12 22.41
CA ASN A 315 -6.31 8.14 23.42
C ASN A 315 -6.36 9.58 22.86
N LYS A 316 -6.13 9.76 21.55
CA LYS A 316 -6.23 11.06 20.88
C LYS A 316 -7.66 11.41 20.45
N GLN A 317 -8.43 10.43 19.98
CA GLN A 317 -9.71 10.67 19.30
C GLN A 317 -10.94 10.49 20.19
N ILE A 318 -10.82 9.71 21.27
CA ILE A 318 -11.88 9.41 22.23
C ILE A 318 -11.29 9.35 23.67
N PRO A 319 -10.64 10.43 24.14
CA PRO A 319 -9.94 10.46 25.43
C PRO A 319 -10.83 10.19 26.65
N GLU A 320 -12.15 10.26 26.50
CA GLU A 320 -13.14 10.01 27.54
C GLU A 320 -13.29 8.52 27.92
N TYR A 321 -12.77 7.59 27.10
CA TYR A 321 -12.83 6.15 27.37
C TYR A 321 -11.51 5.62 27.90
N SER A 322 -11.58 4.67 28.85
CA SER A 322 -10.37 3.97 29.32
C SER A 322 -9.91 2.94 28.30
N VAL A 323 -8.71 3.13 27.74
CA VAL A 323 -8.10 2.24 26.74
C VAL A 323 -7.00 1.40 27.36
N TYR A 324 -6.97 0.10 27.09
CA TYR A 324 -5.88 -0.80 27.48
C TYR A 324 -5.13 -1.35 26.27
N LEU A 325 -3.80 -1.25 26.26
CA LEU A 325 -2.97 -1.87 25.22
C LEU A 325 -2.75 -3.35 25.52
N LEU A 326 -3.20 -4.22 24.61
CA LEU A 326 -2.90 -5.65 24.63
C LEU A 326 -1.45 -5.90 24.16
N ALA A 327 -0.48 -5.57 24.99
CA ALA A 327 0.94 -5.85 24.71
C ALA A 327 1.20 -7.36 24.68
N PRO A 328 1.94 -7.89 23.68
CA PRO A 328 2.25 -9.31 23.60
C PRO A 328 3.14 -9.72 24.78
N ARG A 329 2.79 -10.81 25.46
CA ARG A 329 3.59 -11.41 26.53
C ARG A 329 4.36 -12.61 25.98
N ILE A 330 5.48 -12.32 25.34
CA ILE A 330 6.37 -13.32 24.74
C ILE A 330 7.75 -13.31 25.42
N PRO A 331 8.49 -14.43 25.40
CA PRO A 331 9.86 -14.48 25.93
C PRO A 331 10.80 -13.49 25.22
N GLN A 332 11.83 -13.02 25.93
CA GLN A 332 12.78 -12.02 25.40
C GLN A 332 13.65 -12.55 24.25
N ASP A 333 13.91 -13.86 24.24
CA ASP A 333 14.66 -14.58 23.19
C ASP A 333 13.79 -14.93 21.97
N SER A 334 12.69 -14.19 21.77
CA SER A 334 11.72 -14.43 20.72
C SER A 334 11.54 -13.24 19.79
N VAL A 335 11.04 -13.51 18.58
CA VAL A 335 10.66 -12.51 17.59
C VAL A 335 9.15 -12.54 17.39
N TYR A 336 8.53 -11.36 17.51
CA TYR A 336 7.12 -11.17 17.21
C TYR A 336 6.91 -10.85 15.73
N ILE A 337 6.23 -11.75 15.01
CA ILE A 337 5.89 -11.54 13.60
C ILE A 337 4.47 -11.00 13.51
N SER A 338 4.36 -9.75 13.07
CA SER A 338 3.10 -9.01 13.04
C SER A 338 2.96 -8.13 11.80
N GLN A 339 1.73 -7.89 11.37
CA GLN A 339 1.41 -6.86 10.38
C GLN A 339 1.60 -5.42 10.90
N CYS A 340 1.59 -5.19 12.22
CA CYS A 340 1.64 -3.85 12.75
C CYS A 340 3.10 -3.40 12.88
N VAL A 341 3.47 -2.43 12.05
CA VAL A 341 4.83 -1.86 12.02
C VAL A 341 5.26 -1.29 13.37
N SER A 342 4.33 -0.72 14.13
CA SER A 342 4.61 -0.03 15.39
C SER A 342 5.17 -0.96 16.49
N TRP A 343 4.94 -2.27 16.40
CA TRP A 343 5.50 -3.23 17.36
C TRP A 343 7.04 -3.22 17.45
N ARG A 344 7.73 -2.77 16.40
CA ARG A 344 9.20 -2.64 16.39
C ARG A 344 9.76 -1.64 17.39
N ASN A 345 8.92 -0.74 17.90
CA ASN A 345 9.30 0.19 18.94
C ASN A 345 9.13 -0.41 20.35
N VAL A 346 8.56 -1.61 20.47
CA VAL A 346 8.19 -2.24 21.75
C VAL A 346 8.90 -3.57 21.95
N VAL A 347 8.95 -4.42 20.91
CA VAL A 347 9.53 -5.77 20.97
C VAL A 347 10.40 -6.06 19.76
N ASN A 348 11.24 -7.09 19.85
CA ASN A 348 11.91 -7.66 18.67
C ASN A 348 10.83 -8.13 17.69
N SER A 349 10.71 -7.48 16.54
CA SER A 349 9.61 -7.75 15.62
C SER A 349 10.04 -7.70 14.16
N LEU A 350 9.56 -8.68 13.41
CA LEU A 350 9.57 -8.69 11.95
C LEU A 350 8.17 -8.37 11.45
N THR A 351 8.10 -7.61 10.35
CA THR A 351 6.80 -7.41 9.70
C THR A 351 6.44 -8.60 8.82
N THR A 352 5.15 -8.84 8.60
CA THR A 352 4.69 -9.86 7.65
C THR A 352 5.33 -9.69 6.27
N ARG A 353 5.53 -8.45 5.81
CA ARG A 353 6.17 -8.14 4.53
C ARG A 353 7.65 -8.52 4.48
N GLU A 354 8.41 -8.27 5.53
CA GLU A 354 9.81 -8.72 5.58
C GLU A 354 9.89 -10.24 5.59
N LEU A 355 9.04 -10.90 6.37
CA LEU A 355 9.00 -12.35 6.39
C LEU A 355 8.63 -12.91 5.01
N GLN A 356 7.69 -12.28 4.29
CA GLN A 356 7.38 -12.66 2.91
C GLN A 356 8.62 -12.60 2.00
N LEU A 357 9.43 -11.54 2.11
CA LEU A 357 10.65 -11.41 1.30
C LEU A 357 11.64 -12.52 1.62
N LEU A 358 11.86 -12.82 2.90
CA LEU A 358 12.73 -13.91 3.33
C LEU A 358 12.25 -15.27 2.83
N ILE A 359 10.94 -15.54 2.90
CA ILE A 359 10.35 -16.79 2.38
C ILE A 359 10.54 -16.88 0.86
N ARG A 360 10.38 -15.78 0.12
CA ARG A 360 10.60 -15.73 -1.32
C ARG A 360 12.07 -15.95 -1.69
N GLU A 361 13.00 -15.44 -0.89
CA GLU A 361 14.45 -15.68 -1.06
C GLU A 361 14.82 -17.15 -0.87
N LEU A 362 14.15 -17.88 0.03
CA LEU A 362 14.34 -19.33 0.19
C LEU A 362 13.82 -20.15 -1.01
N GLY A 363 12.82 -19.64 -1.71
CA GLY A 363 12.16 -20.31 -2.82
C GLY A 363 10.97 -21.17 -2.36
N THR A 364 9.77 -20.76 -2.77
CA THR A 364 8.50 -21.35 -2.28
C THR A 364 8.21 -22.76 -2.75
N GLU A 365 8.79 -23.19 -3.88
CA GLU A 365 8.46 -24.48 -4.51
C GLU A 365 9.07 -25.70 -3.79
N LYS A 366 10.02 -25.48 -2.88
CA LYS A 366 10.76 -26.54 -2.18
C LYS A 366 10.36 -26.70 -0.71
N LEU A 367 9.32 -26.00 -0.27
CA LEU A 367 8.92 -25.99 1.13
C LEU A 367 8.15 -27.26 1.49
N SER A 368 8.72 -28.05 2.40
CA SER A 368 8.03 -29.13 3.10
C SER A 368 6.91 -28.58 4.00
N SER A 369 5.99 -29.43 4.43
CA SER A 369 4.97 -29.05 5.40
C SER A 369 5.41 -29.42 6.82
N GLU A 370 5.36 -28.47 7.74
CA GLU A 370 5.69 -28.66 9.16
C GLU A 370 4.57 -28.17 10.08
N ARG A 371 4.50 -28.69 11.31
CA ARG A 371 3.57 -28.21 12.33
C ARG A 371 4.20 -27.10 13.18
N PRO A 372 3.40 -26.14 13.66
CA PRO A 372 3.85 -25.20 14.68
C PRO A 372 4.14 -25.95 16.00
N ASP A 373 5.05 -25.41 16.79
CA ASP A 373 5.42 -25.91 18.11
C ASP A 373 4.34 -25.64 19.17
N GLY A 374 3.40 -24.73 18.89
CA GLY A 374 2.22 -24.52 19.70
C GLY A 374 1.31 -23.43 19.15
N VAL A 375 0.10 -23.37 19.71
CA VAL A 375 -0.89 -22.33 19.42
C VAL A 375 -1.24 -21.67 20.76
N LEU A 376 -1.20 -20.34 20.80
CA LEU A 376 -1.41 -19.53 21.99
C LEU A 376 -2.37 -18.38 21.64
N GLY A 377 -3.67 -18.62 21.77
CA GLY A 377 -4.72 -17.65 21.42
C GLY A 377 -6.05 -18.00 22.06
N CYS A 378 -6.73 -17.02 22.65
CA CYS A 378 -8.14 -17.12 23.01
C CYS A 378 -8.92 -16.16 22.11
N TRP A 379 -10.03 -16.63 21.53
CA TRP A 379 -10.86 -15.87 20.59
C TRP A 379 -12.29 -15.67 21.08
N GLU A 380 -12.59 -16.15 22.29
CA GLU A 380 -13.91 -16.08 22.88
C GLU A 380 -14.12 -14.70 23.55
N ASP A 381 -15.37 -14.24 23.58
CA ASP A 381 -15.84 -13.05 24.33
C ASP A 381 -15.33 -11.65 23.93
N VAL A 382 -14.84 -11.47 22.70
CA VAL A 382 -14.49 -10.15 22.14
C VAL A 382 -15.36 -9.73 20.95
N ILE A 383 -15.56 -8.41 20.82
CA ILE A 383 -16.13 -7.76 19.63
C ILE A 383 -15.02 -6.97 18.96
N VAL A 384 -14.61 -7.36 17.75
CA VAL A 384 -13.61 -6.62 16.97
C VAL A 384 -14.30 -5.55 16.14
N VAL A 385 -13.85 -4.30 16.27
CA VAL A 385 -14.35 -3.13 15.55
C VAL A 385 -13.22 -2.51 14.76
N SER A 386 -13.38 -2.42 13.44
CA SER A 386 -12.35 -1.87 12.55
C SER A 386 -12.75 -0.47 12.07
N GLY A 387 -11.90 0.52 12.30
CA GLY A 387 -12.08 1.89 11.80
C GLY A 387 -12.87 2.80 12.75
N LEU A 388 -12.48 4.07 12.77
CA LEU A 388 -13.00 5.07 13.72
C LEU A 388 -14.50 5.34 13.57
N LYS A 389 -15.05 5.23 12.35
CA LYS A 389 -16.48 5.45 12.09
C LYS A 389 -17.32 4.40 12.81
N ASP A 390 -16.97 3.13 12.62
CA ASP A 390 -17.67 1.99 13.19
C ASP A 390 -17.49 1.98 14.71
N MET A 391 -16.30 2.38 15.20
CA MET A 391 -16.05 2.57 16.62
C MET A 391 -17.01 3.58 17.26
N ARG A 392 -17.18 4.76 16.67
CA ARG A 392 -18.13 5.77 17.17
C ARG A 392 -19.56 5.25 17.17
N GLN A 393 -19.95 4.50 16.12
CA GLN A 393 -21.28 3.90 16.04
C GLN A 393 -21.51 2.91 17.18
N VAL A 394 -20.56 2.01 17.45
CA VAL A 394 -20.63 1.03 18.54
C VAL A 394 -20.71 1.74 19.90
N LEU A 395 -19.89 2.77 20.12
CA LEU A 395 -19.88 3.51 21.39
C LEU A 395 -21.17 4.31 21.63
N SER A 396 -21.80 4.81 20.58
CA SER A 396 -23.07 5.55 20.64
C SER A 396 -24.31 4.67 20.82
N ASN A 397 -24.19 3.34 20.68
CA ASN A 397 -25.33 2.43 20.72
C ASN A 397 -25.75 2.12 22.17
N PRO A 398 -26.98 2.49 22.60
CA PRO A 398 -27.47 2.21 23.94
C PRO A 398 -27.72 0.71 24.22
N GLY A 399 -27.83 -0.13 23.19
CA GLY A 399 -28.02 -1.59 23.31
C GLY A 399 -26.73 -2.41 23.26
N LYS A 400 -25.56 -1.79 23.53
CA LYS A 400 -24.26 -2.48 23.46
C LYS A 400 -24.23 -3.69 24.41
N PRO A 401 -23.72 -4.87 23.98
CA PRO A 401 -23.52 -5.99 24.88
C PRO A 401 -22.52 -5.59 25.96
N THR A 402 -22.99 -5.34 27.18
CA THR A 402 -22.15 -4.90 28.31
C THR A 402 -21.14 -5.94 28.76
N ASN A 403 -21.36 -7.20 28.37
CA ASN A 403 -20.58 -8.35 28.83
C ASN A 403 -19.44 -8.73 27.88
N LYS A 404 -19.35 -8.13 26.68
CA LYS A 404 -18.28 -8.42 25.71
C LYS A 404 -17.24 -7.29 25.67
N ARG A 405 -15.97 -7.65 25.56
CA ARG A 405 -14.87 -6.68 25.45
C ARG A 405 -14.78 -6.16 24.02
N ILE A 406 -14.62 -4.85 23.84
CA ILE A 406 -14.45 -4.24 22.52
C ILE A 406 -12.97 -4.18 22.20
N VAL A 407 -12.56 -4.78 21.08
CA VAL A 407 -11.21 -4.68 20.52
C VAL A 407 -11.26 -3.75 19.31
N PHE A 408 -10.43 -2.73 19.30
CA PHE A 408 -10.33 -1.81 18.17
C PHE A 408 -9.20 -2.21 17.22
N GLU A 409 -9.41 -1.98 15.93
CA GLU A 409 -8.39 -2.03 14.88
C GLU A 409 -8.46 -0.76 14.02
N ALA A 410 -7.35 -0.01 13.92
CA ALA A 410 -7.37 1.30 13.29
C ALA A 410 -7.33 1.22 11.75
N CYS A 411 -6.68 0.20 11.20
CA CYS A 411 -6.45 0.08 9.75
C CYS A 411 -7.76 -0.27 8.99
N PRO A 412 -7.99 0.30 7.80
CA PRO A 412 -9.10 -0.12 6.94
C PRO A 412 -9.00 -1.60 6.59
N GLY A 413 -10.06 -2.37 6.78
CA GLY A 413 -10.04 -3.83 6.61
C GLY A 413 -9.37 -4.59 7.77
N GLY A 414 -9.04 -3.89 8.86
CA GLY A 414 -8.46 -4.46 10.07
C GLY A 414 -6.99 -4.86 9.91
N CYS A 415 -6.54 -5.73 10.81
CA CYS A 415 -5.16 -6.25 10.78
C CYS A 415 -4.81 -6.96 9.46
N LEU A 416 -5.77 -7.55 8.76
CA LEU A 416 -5.54 -8.26 7.50
C LEU A 416 -5.07 -7.36 6.34
N LEU A 417 -5.23 -6.04 6.46
CA LEU A 417 -4.69 -5.03 5.52
C LEU A 417 -3.79 -4.00 6.23
N GLY A 418 -3.19 -4.39 7.37
CA GLY A 418 -2.25 -3.55 8.10
C GLY A 418 -1.00 -3.16 7.29
N GLY A 419 -0.32 -2.08 7.70
CA GLY A 419 0.75 -1.48 6.89
C GLY A 419 2.01 -2.35 6.71
N GLY A 420 2.23 -3.34 7.57
CA GLY A 420 3.31 -4.32 7.45
C GLY A 420 2.90 -5.59 6.74
N GLN A 421 1.71 -5.67 6.13
CA GLN A 421 1.24 -6.88 5.47
C GLN A 421 2.02 -7.23 4.19
N SER A 422 1.99 -8.52 3.86
CA SER A 422 2.50 -9.08 2.60
C SER A 422 1.84 -8.41 1.38
N ILE A 423 2.58 -8.37 0.27
CA ILE A 423 2.08 -7.89 -1.01
C ILE A 423 1.39 -9.06 -1.72
N SER A 424 0.07 -8.93 -1.93
CA SER A 424 -0.72 -9.89 -2.71
C SER A 424 -0.37 -9.80 -4.20
N ARG A 425 -0.55 -10.93 -4.91
CA ARG A 425 -0.53 -10.98 -6.37
C ARG A 425 -1.84 -10.45 -6.99
N CYS A 426 -2.90 -10.32 -6.19
CA CYS A 426 -4.17 -9.75 -6.60
C CYS A 426 -4.19 -8.23 -6.34
N ASN A 427 -4.57 -7.46 -7.36
CA ASN A 427 -4.66 -6.00 -7.28
C ASN A 427 -5.98 -5.50 -6.65
N ASP A 428 -6.95 -6.39 -6.40
CA ASP A 428 -8.24 -6.07 -5.79
C ASP A 428 -8.20 -6.34 -4.28
N LEU A 429 -8.04 -5.28 -3.50
CA LEU A 429 -7.95 -5.36 -2.04
C LEU A 429 -9.20 -5.96 -1.38
N THR A 430 -10.37 -5.86 -2.00
CA THR A 430 -11.61 -6.45 -1.48
C THR A 430 -11.54 -7.97 -1.57
N LYS A 431 -11.12 -8.49 -2.72
CA LYS A 431 -10.90 -9.92 -2.92
C LYS A 431 -9.79 -10.45 -2.01
N VAL A 432 -8.69 -9.69 -1.88
CA VAL A 432 -7.60 -10.01 -0.94
C VAL A 432 -8.12 -10.13 0.49
N LEU A 433 -8.90 -9.15 0.95
CA LEU A 433 -9.46 -9.15 2.31
C LEU A 433 -10.38 -10.35 2.55
N ILE A 434 -11.27 -10.67 1.58
CA ILE A 434 -12.16 -11.84 1.67
C ILE A 434 -11.34 -13.13 1.80
N LYS A 435 -10.38 -13.34 0.89
CA LYS A 435 -9.53 -14.53 0.89
C LYS A 435 -8.73 -14.67 2.19
N ARG A 436 -8.14 -13.57 2.68
CA ARG A 436 -7.41 -13.54 3.96
C ARG A 436 -8.32 -13.85 5.15
N ARG A 437 -9.58 -13.36 5.16
CA ARG A 437 -10.56 -13.70 6.20
C ARG A 437 -10.92 -15.17 6.21
N ASP A 438 -11.12 -15.77 5.04
CA ASP A 438 -11.46 -17.19 4.93
C ASP A 438 -10.30 -18.09 5.37
N ILE A 439 -9.05 -17.72 5.03
CA ILE A 439 -7.86 -18.40 5.52
C ILE A 439 -7.73 -18.21 7.04
N LEU A 440 -7.92 -17.00 7.56
CA LEU A 440 -7.86 -16.74 9.00
C LEU A 440 -8.83 -17.64 9.78
N LYS A 441 -10.09 -17.77 9.30
CA LYS A 441 -11.08 -18.68 9.90
C LYS A 441 -10.59 -20.12 9.94
N LYS A 442 -9.97 -20.62 8.86
CA LYS A 442 -9.40 -21.97 8.82
C LYS A 442 -8.28 -22.15 9.83
N ILE A 443 -7.34 -21.21 9.88
CA ILE A 443 -6.25 -21.22 10.87
C ILE A 443 -6.85 -21.28 12.28
N THR A 444 -7.83 -20.44 12.59
CA THR A 444 -8.45 -20.43 13.93
C THR A 444 -9.17 -21.75 14.24
N THR A 445 -9.93 -22.32 13.31
CA THR A 445 -10.65 -23.59 13.53
C THR A 445 -9.68 -24.77 13.66
N GLU A 446 -8.69 -24.89 12.77
CA GLU A 446 -7.69 -25.97 12.81
C GLU A 446 -6.84 -25.92 14.08
N CYS A 447 -6.49 -24.70 14.52
CA CYS A 447 -5.79 -24.49 15.78
C CYS A 447 -6.62 -24.92 16.99
N LEU A 448 -7.93 -24.64 17.01
CA LEU A 448 -8.83 -25.07 18.08
C LEU A 448 -9.00 -26.60 18.10
N VAL A 449 -9.13 -27.23 16.94
CA VAL A 449 -9.22 -28.70 16.81
C VAL A 449 -7.92 -29.37 17.28
N SER A 450 -6.76 -28.78 16.99
CA SER A 450 -5.45 -29.30 17.43
C SER A 450 -5.23 -29.25 18.95
N GLN A 451 -6.01 -28.43 19.68
CA GLN A 451 -5.99 -28.37 21.14
C GLN A 451 -7.04 -29.27 21.81
N GLY A 452 -7.85 -30.02 21.03
CA GLY A 452 -8.92 -30.87 21.56
C GLY A 452 -10.23 -30.13 21.90
N TRP A 453 -10.41 -28.90 21.39
CA TRP A 453 -11.62 -28.11 21.63
C TRP A 453 -12.59 -28.33 20.47
N ALA A 454 -13.74 -28.97 20.74
CA ALA A 454 -14.82 -29.10 19.77
C ALA A 454 -15.58 -27.78 19.67
N VAL A 455 -15.72 -27.24 18.46
CA VAL A 455 -16.56 -26.08 18.17
C VAL A 455 -18.01 -26.55 18.13
N SER A 456 -18.84 -26.14 19.09
CA SER A 456 -20.30 -26.33 19.07
C SER A 456 -21.00 -25.21 18.33
#